data_AF-A0A183PC38-F1
#
_entry.id   AF-A0A183PC38-F1
#
_cell.length_a   1.000
_cell.length_b   1.000
_cell.length_c   1.000
_cell.angle_alpha   90.00
_cell.angle_beta   90.00
_cell.angle_gamma   90.00
#
_symmetry.space_group_name_H-M   'P 1'
#
loop_
_entity.id
_entity.type
_entity.pdbx_description
1 polymer ?
#
loop_
_entity_poly.entity_id
_entity_poly.type
_entity_poly.pdbx_seq_one_letter_code
_entity_poly.pdbx_strand_id
1 'polypeptide(L)'
;MNGNRNNSRHLKTYKVQHLRTFEVTPKNVLPNTQTAVELLMQGCYTYVRSFNMSIDDNNGEPYLILSDPRNGDAEVERFRIGRILYPRYRITPPDVCPVNNLLTFTIKAGSMDDGRPRRNEIHLFQVLTCPAQTIVNVLLRAGALDNDSYDQDINDSMLISRAPSEPNLRIPLQTSSSGIQLPPMITKEDSVYSESQLSKETS
;
A
#
# COMPACT_ATOMS: atom_id res chain seq x y z
N MET A 1 19.72 -43.61 -17.57
CA MET A 1 20.19 -42.76 -16.46
C MET A 1 19.68 -41.34 -16.66
N ASN A 2 19.21 -40.76 -15.56
CA ASN A 2 18.84 -39.35 -15.31
C ASN A 2 17.68 -38.74 -16.11
N GLY A 3 16.48 -38.96 -15.58
CA GLY A 3 15.35 -38.06 -15.78
C GLY A 3 15.63 -36.70 -15.16
N ASN A 4 15.61 -35.68 -16.02
CA ASN A 4 15.61 -34.29 -15.61
C ASN A 4 14.22 -33.96 -15.05
N ARG A 5 13.98 -34.31 -13.78
CA ARG A 5 12.83 -33.81 -13.03
C ARG A 5 13.04 -32.32 -12.88
N ASN A 6 12.42 -31.54 -13.77
CA ASN A 6 12.13 -30.13 -13.53
C ASN A 6 11.32 -30.07 -12.23
N ASN A 7 12.02 -29.94 -11.09
CA ASN A 7 11.42 -29.49 -9.85
C ASN A 7 11.08 -28.02 -10.03
N SER A 8 10.04 -27.75 -10.82
CA SER A 8 9.32 -26.50 -10.77
C SER A 8 8.71 -26.45 -9.38
N ARG A 9 9.46 -25.94 -8.40
CA ARG A 9 8.82 -25.31 -7.25
C ARG A 9 7.88 -24.29 -7.88
N HIS A 10 6.58 -24.49 -7.73
CA HIS A 10 5.60 -23.53 -8.18
C HIS A 10 5.95 -22.19 -7.52
N LEU A 11 6.58 -21.29 -8.28
CA LEU A 11 6.89 -19.95 -7.82
C LEU A 11 5.55 -19.29 -7.49
N LYS A 12 5.35 -18.99 -6.21
CA LYS A 12 4.15 -18.30 -5.79
C LYS A 12 4.14 -16.93 -6.46
N THR A 13 3.12 -16.71 -7.28
CA THR A 13 2.96 -15.48 -8.07
C THR A 13 1.80 -14.68 -7.49
N TYR A 14 2.02 -13.38 -7.36
CA TYR A 14 1.07 -12.41 -6.83
C TYR A 14 0.72 -11.42 -7.94
N LYS A 15 -0.56 -11.09 -8.13
CA LYS A 15 -0.94 -10.02 -9.07
C LYS A 15 -0.87 -8.69 -8.35
N VAL A 16 -0.19 -7.73 -8.95
CA VAL A 16 -0.02 -6.38 -8.42
C VAL A 16 -0.32 -5.35 -9.51
N GLN A 17 -0.65 -4.14 -9.09
CA GLN A 17 -0.69 -2.97 -9.96
C GLN A 17 0.40 -2.00 -9.54
N HIS A 18 1.29 -1.64 -10.46
CA HIS A 18 2.21 -0.53 -10.23
C HIS A 18 1.44 0.78 -10.31
N LEU A 19 1.54 1.56 -9.24
CA LEU A 19 0.85 2.84 -9.13
C LEU A 19 1.80 3.98 -9.48
N ARG A 20 2.99 3.96 -8.89
CA ARG A 20 4.01 5.00 -9.10
C ARG A 20 5.37 4.55 -8.57
N THR A 21 6.42 5.07 -9.17
CA THR A 21 7.76 5.16 -8.57
C THR A 21 8.08 6.63 -8.34
N PHE A 22 8.50 6.98 -7.14
CA PHE A 22 9.11 8.30 -6.90
C PHE A 22 10.61 8.16 -6.89
N GLU A 23 11.28 9.09 -7.56
CA GLU A 23 12.73 9.10 -7.68
C GLU A 23 13.30 10.38 -7.12
N VAL A 24 14.41 10.28 -6.39
CA VAL A 24 15.20 11.43 -5.97
C VAL A 24 16.67 11.20 -6.28
N THR A 25 17.44 12.30 -6.37
CA THR A 25 18.89 12.17 -6.54
C THR A 25 19.51 11.42 -5.36
N PRO A 26 20.65 10.72 -5.54
CA PRO A 26 21.23 9.88 -4.49
C PRO A 26 21.50 10.59 -3.16
N LYS A 27 21.71 11.92 -3.21
CA LYS A 27 21.98 12.76 -2.03
C LYS A 27 20.72 13.18 -1.26
N ASN A 28 19.54 12.94 -1.83
CA ASN A 28 18.28 13.37 -1.26
C ASN A 28 17.59 12.20 -0.55
N VAL A 29 16.91 12.54 0.55
CA VAL A 29 16.07 11.62 1.29
C VAL A 29 14.79 11.36 0.50
N LEU A 30 14.40 10.09 0.38
CA LEU A 30 13.13 9.71 -0.21
C LEU A 30 11.96 10.13 0.70
N PRO A 31 10.78 10.43 0.15
CA PRO A 31 9.60 10.55 0.99
C PRO A 31 9.36 9.23 1.73
N ASN A 32 8.98 9.31 3.01
CA ASN A 32 8.54 8.13 3.73
C ASN A 32 7.25 7.57 3.11
N THR A 33 6.85 6.36 3.52
CA THR A 33 5.65 5.69 2.98
C THR A 33 4.38 6.56 3.07
N GLN A 34 4.20 7.31 4.15
CA GLN A 34 3.01 8.15 4.33
C GLN A 34 3.00 9.31 3.32
N THR A 35 4.10 10.06 3.21
CA THR A 35 4.22 11.17 2.26
C THR A 35 4.12 10.67 0.82
N ALA A 36 4.69 9.52 0.49
CA ALA A 36 4.59 8.94 -0.85
C ALA A 36 3.13 8.61 -1.22
N VAL A 37 2.34 8.10 -0.27
CA VAL A 37 0.90 7.84 -0.47
C VAL A 37 0.11 9.14 -0.61
N GLU A 38 0.43 10.18 0.16
CA GLU A 38 -0.22 11.50 0.03
C GLU A 38 0.04 12.12 -1.35
N LEU A 39 1.30 12.11 -1.81
CA LEU A 39 1.68 12.58 -3.14
C LEU A 39 1.02 11.77 -4.26
N LEU A 40 0.82 10.48 -4.03
CA LEU A 40 0.11 9.60 -4.94
C LEU A 40 -1.38 10.00 -5.06
N MET A 41 -2.03 10.33 -3.94
CA MET A 41 -3.43 10.78 -3.91
C MET A 41 -3.65 12.16 -4.55
N GLN A 42 -2.70 13.08 -4.39
CA GLN A 42 -2.78 14.41 -5.01
C GLN A 42 -2.64 14.37 -6.54
N GLY A 43 -1.97 13.35 -7.07
CA GLY A 43 -1.50 13.33 -8.46
C GLY A 43 -2.51 12.85 -9.50
N CYS A 44 -3.70 12.37 -9.12
CA CYS A 44 -4.64 11.65 -9.99
C CYS A 44 -3.99 10.48 -10.77
N TYR A 45 -4.32 9.24 -10.42
CA TYR A 45 -3.76 8.02 -11.03
C TYR A 45 -4.03 7.95 -12.54
N THR A 46 -3.02 8.22 -13.38
CA THR A 46 -3.22 8.30 -14.84
C THR A 46 -2.84 7.02 -15.59
N TYR A 47 -1.97 6.16 -15.05
CA TYR A 47 -1.54 4.92 -15.71
C TYR A 47 -1.25 3.78 -14.75
N VAL A 48 -2.28 3.00 -14.43
CA VAL A 48 -2.15 1.79 -13.60
C VAL A 48 -1.85 0.59 -14.50
N ARG A 49 -0.71 -0.07 -14.28
CA ARG A 49 -0.33 -1.29 -15.03
C ARG A 49 -0.29 -2.49 -14.10
N SER A 50 -0.89 -3.61 -14.54
CA SER A 50 -0.88 -4.86 -13.79
C SER A 50 0.32 -5.71 -14.16
N PHE A 51 0.97 -6.30 -13.16
CA PHE A 51 2.12 -7.17 -13.28
C PHE A 51 1.92 -8.43 -12.44
N ASN A 52 2.65 -9.47 -12.83
CA ASN A 52 2.88 -10.64 -11.99
C ASN A 52 4.15 -10.40 -11.18
N MET A 53 4.06 -10.58 -9.86
CA MET A 53 5.16 -10.43 -8.91
C MET A 53 5.48 -11.81 -8.34
N SER A 54 6.73 -12.24 -8.43
CA SER A 54 7.15 -13.56 -7.95
C SER A 54 8.51 -13.48 -7.25
N ILE A 55 8.81 -14.45 -6.39
CA ILE A 55 10.09 -14.54 -5.70
C ILE A 55 10.83 -15.78 -6.16
N ASP A 56 12.01 -15.58 -6.75
CA ASP A 56 12.92 -16.60 -7.23
C ASP A 56 14.03 -16.82 -6.20
N ASP A 57 14.09 -18.02 -5.63
CA ASP A 57 15.07 -18.42 -4.60
C ASP A 57 16.08 -19.47 -5.11
N ASN A 58 16.14 -19.72 -6.42
CA ASN A 58 16.83 -20.90 -6.96
C ASN A 58 18.38 -20.82 -6.93
N ASN A 59 18.97 -19.63 -6.76
CA ASN A 59 20.41 -19.40 -7.02
C ASN A 59 21.20 -18.81 -5.83
N GLY A 60 20.77 -19.07 -4.60
CA GLY A 60 21.49 -18.63 -3.38
C GLY A 60 21.29 -17.16 -3.02
N GLU A 61 21.06 -16.28 -4.00
CA GLU A 61 20.53 -14.94 -3.78
C GLU A 61 19.09 -14.84 -4.27
N PRO A 62 18.13 -14.50 -3.39
CA PRO A 62 16.74 -14.43 -3.77
C PRO A 62 16.41 -13.11 -4.48
N TYR A 63 15.56 -13.18 -5.50
CA TYR A 63 15.14 -12.05 -6.31
C TYR A 63 13.62 -11.88 -6.28
N LEU A 64 13.16 -10.63 -6.23
CA LEU A 64 11.79 -10.24 -6.54
C LEU A 64 11.73 -9.89 -8.02
N ILE A 65 10.85 -10.58 -8.75
CA ILE A 65 10.72 -10.44 -10.20
C ILE A 65 9.34 -9.85 -10.52
N LEU A 66 9.30 -8.87 -11.41
CA LEU A 66 8.09 -8.37 -12.04
C LEU A 66 8.05 -8.85 -13.49
N SER A 67 6.93 -9.44 -13.89
CA SER A 67 6.67 -9.84 -15.27
C SER A 67 5.38 -9.23 -15.81
N ASP A 68 5.36 -8.90 -17.10
CA ASP A 68 4.18 -8.34 -17.77
C ASP A 68 3.35 -9.47 -18.42
N PRO A 69 2.17 -9.81 -17.86
CA PRO A 69 1.34 -10.88 -18.41
C PRO A 69 0.82 -10.59 -19.81
N ARG A 70 0.85 -9.33 -20.27
CA ARG A 70 0.43 -8.96 -21.63
C ARG A 70 1.49 -9.28 -22.68
N ASN A 71 2.73 -9.48 -22.24
CA ASN A 71 3.88 -9.81 -23.08
C ASN A 71 4.39 -11.23 -22.80
N GLY A 72 3.47 -12.19 -22.62
CA GLY A 72 3.81 -13.58 -22.37
C GLY A 72 4.61 -13.82 -21.08
N ASP A 73 4.34 -13.02 -20.04
CA ASP A 73 5.05 -13.05 -18.75
C ASP A 73 6.55 -12.74 -18.87
N ALA A 74 6.95 -11.92 -19.85
CA ALA A 74 8.31 -11.41 -19.94
C ALA A 74 8.69 -10.63 -18.67
N GLU A 75 9.86 -10.95 -18.12
CA GLU A 75 10.48 -10.21 -17.00
C GLU A 75 10.75 -8.77 -17.44
N VAL A 76 10.19 -7.81 -16.70
CA VAL A 76 10.35 -6.38 -16.94
C VAL A 76 11.26 -5.72 -15.91
N GLU A 77 11.31 -6.28 -14.70
CA GLU A 77 12.11 -5.73 -13.61
C GLU A 77 12.50 -6.83 -12.63
N ARG A 78 13.71 -6.70 -12.08
CA ARG A 78 14.31 -7.67 -11.16
C ARG A 78 14.98 -6.93 -10.02
N PHE A 79 14.61 -7.27 -8.79
CA PHE A 79 15.18 -6.70 -7.57
C PHE A 79 15.88 -7.77 -6.76
N ARG A 80 17.15 -7.56 -6.42
CA ARG A 80 17.86 -8.41 -5.47
C ARG A 80 17.27 -8.16 -4.10
N ILE A 81 16.70 -9.18 -3.45
CA ILE A 81 15.89 -8.98 -2.24
C ILE A 81 16.72 -8.35 -1.11
N GLY A 82 18.00 -8.73 -0.97
CA GLY A 82 18.91 -8.13 0.01
C GLY A 82 19.23 -6.64 -0.20
N ARG A 83 18.76 -6.03 -1.30
CA ARG A 83 18.88 -4.60 -1.61
C ARG A 83 17.56 -3.85 -1.47
N ILE A 84 16.46 -4.56 -1.21
CA ILE A 84 15.15 -3.98 -0.94
C ILE A 84 15.16 -3.45 0.49
N LEU A 85 14.97 -2.15 0.64
CA LEU A 85 14.88 -1.46 1.91
C LEU A 85 13.43 -1.14 2.24
N TYR A 86 13.13 -1.15 3.54
CA TYR A 86 11.86 -0.67 4.08
C TYR A 86 10.62 -1.25 3.39
N PRO A 87 10.49 -2.59 3.24
CA PRO A 87 9.24 -3.15 2.78
C PRO A 87 8.16 -2.83 3.82
N ARG A 88 7.11 -2.12 3.39
CA ARG A 88 5.98 -1.69 4.21
C ARG A 88 4.69 -2.02 3.49
N TYR A 89 3.61 -2.15 4.26
CA TYR A 89 2.27 -2.29 3.73
C TYR A 89 1.34 -1.27 4.37
N ARG A 90 0.29 -0.90 3.65
CA ARG A 90 -0.80 -0.09 4.18
C ARG A 90 -2.13 -0.68 3.74
N ILE A 91 -3.01 -0.89 4.72
CA ILE A 91 -4.42 -1.20 4.47
C ILE A 91 -5.17 0.08 4.80
N THR A 92 -5.74 0.71 3.77
CA THR A 92 -6.64 1.84 3.96
C THR A 92 -8.07 1.30 3.90
N PRO A 93 -8.97 1.71 4.81
CA PRO A 93 -10.38 1.41 4.70
C PRO A 93 -10.94 1.84 3.32
N PRO A 94 -11.77 1.01 2.66
CA PRO A 94 -12.25 1.28 1.30
C PRO A 94 -13.02 2.59 1.13
N ASP A 95 -13.64 3.07 2.21
CA ASP A 95 -14.39 4.32 2.32
C ASP A 95 -13.49 5.57 2.38
N VAL A 96 -12.20 5.40 2.67
CA VAL A 96 -11.23 6.50 2.79
C VAL A 96 -10.37 6.66 1.54
N CYS A 97 -10.06 5.56 0.84
CA CYS A 97 -9.22 5.61 -0.35
C CYS A 97 -9.51 4.43 -1.30
N PRO A 98 -9.73 4.66 -2.61
CA PRO A 98 -9.91 3.57 -3.57
C PRO A 98 -8.64 2.73 -3.73
N VAL A 99 -7.48 3.30 -3.38
CA VAL A 99 -6.22 2.59 -3.31
C VAL A 99 -6.04 2.01 -1.92
N ASN A 100 -6.28 0.71 -1.82
CA ASN A 100 -6.10 -0.09 -0.62
C ASN A 100 -5.06 -1.18 -0.87
N ASN A 101 -4.70 -1.89 0.19
CA ASN A 101 -3.81 -3.06 0.11
C ASN A 101 -2.46 -2.76 -0.58
N LEU A 102 -1.81 -1.71 -0.10
CA LEU A 102 -0.57 -1.19 -0.66
C LEU A 102 0.65 -1.97 -0.17
N LEU A 103 1.58 -2.20 -1.08
CA LEU A 103 2.95 -2.63 -0.85
C LEU A 103 3.87 -1.49 -1.29
N THR A 104 4.82 -1.12 -0.42
CA THR A 104 5.88 -0.16 -0.77
C THR A 104 7.23 -0.70 -0.39
N PHE A 105 8.25 -0.37 -1.16
CA PHE A 105 9.64 -0.60 -0.79
C PHE A 105 10.57 0.37 -1.52
N THR A 106 11.79 0.47 -1.01
CA THR A 106 12.81 1.41 -1.47
C THR A 106 14.00 0.66 -2.07
N ILE A 107 14.58 1.23 -3.13
CA ILE A 107 15.85 0.81 -3.72
C ILE A 107 16.78 2.03 -3.74
N LYS A 108 17.99 1.90 -3.17
CA LYS A 108 18.99 2.99 -3.21
C LYS A 108 19.71 3.04 -4.56
N ALA A 109 20.15 4.23 -4.94
CA ALA A 109 20.96 4.42 -6.13
C ALA A 109 22.24 3.58 -6.05
N GLY A 110 22.62 2.91 -7.15
CA GLY A 110 23.83 2.10 -7.23
C GLY A 110 23.80 0.79 -6.44
N SER A 111 22.67 0.43 -5.83
CA SER A 111 22.57 -0.77 -4.99
C SER A 111 22.39 -2.07 -5.78
N MET A 112 22.00 -1.98 -7.05
CA MET A 112 21.73 -3.10 -7.94
C MET A 112 22.89 -3.36 -8.88
N ASP A 113 22.75 -4.43 -9.68
CA ASP A 113 23.71 -4.81 -10.72
C ASP A 113 23.99 -3.62 -11.66
N ASP A 114 25.25 -3.54 -12.11
CA ASP A 114 25.75 -2.46 -12.98
C ASP A 114 25.59 -1.03 -12.42
N GLY A 115 25.47 -0.89 -11.10
CA GLY A 115 25.35 0.41 -10.44
C GLY A 115 24.01 1.11 -10.70
N ARG A 116 22.95 0.34 -10.98
CA ARG A 116 21.58 0.84 -11.06
C ARG A 116 20.86 0.76 -9.69
N PRO A 117 19.66 1.33 -9.55
CA PRO A 117 19.18 2.50 -10.30
C PRO A 117 20.12 3.71 -10.14
N ARG A 118 20.01 4.73 -11.00
CA ARG A 118 20.85 5.95 -10.88
C ARG A 118 20.36 6.92 -9.80
N ARG A 119 19.19 6.65 -9.24
CA ARG A 119 18.45 7.47 -8.28
C ARG A 119 17.95 6.58 -7.15
N ASN A 120 17.63 7.20 -6.02
CA ASN A 120 16.91 6.50 -4.96
C ASN A 120 15.45 6.40 -5.41
N GLU A 121 14.85 5.23 -5.29
CA GLU A 121 13.51 4.92 -5.78
C GLU A 121 12.64 4.38 -4.65
N ILE A 122 11.39 4.86 -4.56
CA ILE A 122 10.34 4.21 -3.76
C ILE A 122 9.23 3.76 -4.71
N HIS A 123 8.95 2.46 -4.69
CA HIS A 123 7.96 1.83 -5.55
C HIS A 123 6.67 1.61 -4.77
N LEU A 124 5.53 1.96 -5.37
CA LEU A 124 4.21 1.79 -4.80
C LEU A 124 3.38 0.84 -5.67
N PHE A 125 2.91 -0.24 -5.05
CA PHE A 125 2.07 -1.24 -5.68
C PHE A 125 0.77 -1.43 -4.92
N GLN A 126 -0.33 -1.63 -5.64
CA GLN A 126 -1.56 -2.18 -5.09
C GLN A 126 -1.56 -3.70 -5.31
N VAL A 127 -1.74 -4.47 -4.24
CA VAL A 127 -1.75 -5.94 -4.31
C VAL A 127 -3.19 -6.42 -4.56
N LEU A 128 -3.38 -7.31 -5.53
CA LEU A 128 -4.70 -7.77 -5.96
C LEU A 128 -5.08 -9.16 -5.46
N THR A 129 -4.10 -10.03 -5.19
CA THR A 129 -4.33 -11.46 -4.93
C THR A 129 -4.30 -11.88 -3.46
N CYS A 130 -3.73 -11.04 -2.58
CA CYS A 130 -3.62 -11.34 -1.15
C CYS A 130 -3.39 -10.05 -0.36
N PRO A 131 -3.52 -10.06 0.98
CA PRO A 131 -3.07 -8.94 1.80
C PRO A 131 -1.60 -8.61 1.52
N ALA A 132 -1.27 -7.34 1.32
CA ALA A 132 0.08 -6.86 1.01
C ALA A 132 1.09 -7.21 2.11
N GLN A 133 0.62 -7.28 3.36
CA GLN A 133 1.38 -7.81 4.50
C GLN A 133 1.97 -9.21 4.22
N THR A 134 1.26 -10.05 3.45
CA THR A 134 1.75 -11.37 3.05
C THR A 134 3.05 -11.24 2.25
N ILE A 135 3.11 -10.32 1.29
CA ILE A 135 4.29 -10.11 0.45
C ILE A 135 5.42 -9.51 1.28
N VAL A 136 5.14 -8.50 2.12
CA VAL A 136 6.14 -7.93 3.05
C VAL A 136 6.77 -9.02 3.92
N ASN A 137 5.97 -9.90 4.50
CA ASN A 137 6.47 -11.00 5.33
C ASN A 137 7.31 -12.02 4.53
N VAL A 138 7.05 -12.19 3.23
CA VAL A 138 7.89 -13.05 2.38
C VAL A 138 9.20 -12.34 2.03
N LEU A 139 9.17 -11.05 1.69
CA LEU A 139 10.36 -10.24 1.42
C LEU A 139 11.32 -10.22 2.62
N LEU A 140 10.80 -9.95 3.81
CA LEU A 140 11.59 -9.93 5.05
C LEU A 140 12.20 -11.31 5.34
N ARG A 141 11.45 -12.40 5.18
CA ARG A 141 11.97 -13.77 5.35
C ARG A 141 13.02 -14.14 4.30
N ALA A 142 12.94 -13.57 3.11
CA ALA A 142 13.89 -13.73 2.03
C ALA A 142 15.11 -12.80 2.14
N GLY A 143 15.19 -11.95 3.17
CA GLY A 143 16.37 -11.12 3.46
C GLY A 143 16.27 -9.65 3.05
N ALA A 144 15.07 -9.13 2.75
CA ALA A 144 14.88 -7.69 2.62
C ALA A 144 15.16 -7.00 3.96
N LEU A 145 15.66 -5.77 3.90
CA LEU A 145 16.13 -5.04 5.07
C LEU A 145 15.01 -4.15 5.63
N ASP A 146 14.75 -4.27 6.94
CA ASP A 146 13.76 -3.44 7.63
C ASP A 146 14.29 -2.04 7.98
N ASN A 147 15.60 -1.86 7.88
CA ASN A 147 16.38 -0.65 8.10
C ASN A 147 17.48 -0.49 7.03
N ASP A 148 18.03 0.70 6.93
CA ASP A 148 19.28 0.93 6.20
C ASP A 148 20.45 0.97 7.19
N SER A 149 21.30 -0.05 7.15
CA SER A 149 22.47 -0.15 8.01
C SER A 149 23.66 0.68 7.54
N TYR A 150 23.61 1.26 6.34
CA TYR A 150 24.72 1.98 5.73
C TYR A 150 24.64 3.50 5.85
N ASP A 151 23.52 4.06 6.33
CA ASP A 151 23.37 5.50 6.58
C ASP A 151 22.65 5.78 7.89
N GLN A 152 23.13 6.74 8.67
CA GLN A 152 22.41 7.36 9.79
C GLN A 152 21.27 8.26 9.27
N ASP A 153 20.40 7.73 8.41
CA ASP A 153 19.16 8.40 8.01
C ASP A 153 18.17 8.26 9.17
N ILE A 154 18.25 9.20 10.12
CA ILE A 154 17.51 9.30 11.40
C ILE A 154 15.97 9.34 11.25
N ASN A 155 15.40 9.16 10.06
CA ASN A 155 13.97 9.39 9.83
C ASN A 155 13.05 8.18 9.91
N ASP A 156 13.55 6.93 9.84
CA ASP A 156 12.65 5.75 9.84
C ASP A 156 12.40 5.12 11.22
N SER A 157 13.19 5.49 12.23
CA SER A 157 13.09 4.89 13.58
C SER A 157 11.90 5.39 14.41
N MET A 158 11.22 6.48 14.01
CA MET A 158 10.24 7.17 14.87
C MET A 158 8.77 7.05 14.46
N LEU A 159 8.40 6.46 13.30
CA LEU A 159 7.03 6.66 12.78
C LEU A 159 6.18 5.43 12.49
N ILE A 160 6.61 4.19 12.75
CA ILE A 160 5.68 3.06 12.67
C ILE A 160 5.91 2.10 13.83
N SER A 161 5.15 2.33 14.90
CA SER A 161 4.78 1.30 15.87
C SER A 161 4.41 0.03 15.09
N ARG A 162 5.10 -1.07 15.39
CA ARG A 162 4.65 -2.43 15.02
C ARG A 162 3.14 -2.50 15.23
N ALA A 163 2.41 -2.99 14.23
CA ALA A 163 0.98 -3.25 14.37
C ALA A 163 0.76 -4.00 15.71
N PRO A 164 -0.21 -3.58 16.55
CA PRO A 164 -0.45 -4.27 17.80
C PRO A 164 -0.81 -5.72 17.47
N SER A 165 -0.02 -6.65 18.00
CA SER A 165 -0.36 -8.06 18.08
C SER A 165 -1.77 -8.20 18.68
N GLU A 166 -2.72 -8.74 17.92
CA GLU A 166 -4.01 -9.19 18.44
C GLU A 166 -3.82 -10.31 19.50
N PRO A 167 -4.83 -10.65 20.33
CA PRO A 167 -6.04 -9.92 20.73
C PRO A 167 -6.10 -9.77 22.27
N ASN A 168 -6.80 -8.76 22.78
CA ASN A 168 -7.36 -8.84 24.13
C ASN A 168 -8.87 -8.59 24.09
N LEU A 169 -9.59 -9.64 24.47
CA LEU A 169 -11.03 -9.70 24.69
C LEU A 169 -11.47 -8.77 25.85
N ARG A 170 -12.67 -8.17 25.67
CA ARG A 170 -13.65 -7.68 26.69
C ARG A 170 -13.26 -6.35 27.41
N ILE A 171 -14.10 -5.33 27.65
CA ILE A 171 -15.54 -5.17 28.03
C ILE A 171 -15.98 -3.72 27.64
N PRO A 172 -17.28 -3.41 27.40
CA PRO A 172 -17.73 -2.09 26.95
C PRO A 172 -17.82 -1.05 28.10
N LEU A 173 -17.49 0.21 27.80
CA LEU A 173 -17.75 1.35 28.69
C LEU A 173 -18.95 2.15 28.15
N GLN A 174 -20.12 1.92 28.76
CA GLN A 174 -21.28 2.78 28.68
C GLN A 174 -21.24 3.86 29.78
N THR A 175 -21.59 5.09 29.37
CA THR A 175 -22.10 6.24 30.17
C THR A 175 -21.12 6.89 31.16
N SER A 176 -20.99 8.22 31.28
CA SER A 176 -21.99 9.30 31.38
C SER A 176 -21.46 10.64 30.79
N SER A 177 -22.25 11.38 30.01
CA SER A 177 -23.05 12.57 30.38
C SER A 177 -22.31 13.68 31.15
N SER A 178 -21.94 14.77 30.47
CA SER A 178 -22.19 16.15 30.91
C SER A 178 -21.91 17.18 29.79
N GLY A 179 -22.93 17.99 29.46
CA GLY A 179 -22.95 19.34 28.87
C GLY A 179 -21.93 19.69 27.75
N ILE A 180 -22.35 20.23 26.61
CA ILE A 180 -22.90 21.58 26.49
C ILE A 180 -23.92 21.67 25.33
N GLN A 181 -25.15 21.96 25.75
CA GLN A 181 -26.22 22.81 25.18
C GLN A 181 -26.09 23.35 23.74
N LEU A 182 -26.96 22.86 22.85
CA LEU A 182 -27.39 23.57 21.63
C LEU A 182 -28.53 24.55 22.00
N PRO A 183 -28.58 25.78 21.46
CA PRO A 183 -29.71 26.69 21.65
C PRO A 183 -30.99 26.16 20.96
N PRO A 184 -32.18 26.55 21.47
CA PRO A 184 -33.41 25.78 21.36
C PRO A 184 -34.07 25.85 19.97
N MET A 185 -34.51 24.67 19.52
CA MET A 185 -35.53 24.52 18.49
C MET A 185 -36.85 25.05 19.07
N ILE A 186 -37.38 26.14 18.50
CA ILE A 186 -38.73 26.59 18.81
C ILE A 186 -39.69 25.71 18.01
N THR A 187 -40.36 24.80 18.70
CA THR A 187 -41.66 24.26 18.31
C THR A 187 -42.69 24.78 19.31
N LYS A 188 -43.61 25.62 18.83
CA LYS A 188 -44.94 25.73 19.41
C LYS A 188 -45.94 25.74 18.27
N GLU A 189 -46.79 24.73 18.29
CA GLU A 189 -48.11 24.77 17.71
C GLU A 189 -48.85 25.99 18.27
N ASP A 190 -49.53 26.72 17.39
CA ASP A 190 -50.85 27.27 17.68
C ASP A 190 -51.51 27.64 16.35
N SER A 191 -52.57 26.89 16.03
CA SER A 191 -53.87 27.38 15.57
C SER A 191 -53.95 28.41 14.43
N VAL A 192 -54.70 28.05 13.39
CA VAL A 192 -55.91 28.73 12.89
C VAL A 192 -56.05 28.54 11.36
N TYR A 193 -57.15 27.89 10.98
CA TYR A 193 -57.96 28.03 9.76
C TYR A 193 -57.39 28.87 8.59
N SER A 194 -57.42 28.30 7.37
CA SER A 194 -58.44 28.70 6.38
C SER A 194 -58.40 27.83 5.13
N GLU A 195 -59.59 27.41 4.71
CA GLU A 195 -59.91 26.79 3.43
C GLU A 195 -59.41 27.63 2.25
N SER A 196 -58.97 27.00 1.18
CA SER A 196 -59.57 27.23 -0.15
C SER A 196 -59.10 26.18 -1.15
N GLN A 197 -60.09 25.55 -1.78
CA GLN A 197 -59.95 24.75 -2.99
C GLN A 197 -59.28 25.58 -4.10
N LEU A 198 -58.53 24.93 -4.99
CA LEU A 198 -58.74 25.06 -6.43
C LEU A 198 -57.95 23.99 -7.18
N SER A 199 -58.72 23.13 -7.82
CA SER A 199 -58.36 22.22 -8.89
C SER A 199 -57.64 22.92 -10.05
N LYS A 200 -56.67 22.21 -10.65
CA LYS A 200 -56.53 22.09 -12.11
C LYS A 200 -55.46 21.06 -12.47
N GLU A 201 -55.92 19.89 -12.88
CA GLU A 201 -55.33 19.16 -13.99
C GLU A 201 -55.35 20.07 -15.22
N THR A 202 -54.25 20.12 -15.97
CA THR A 202 -54.29 20.33 -17.42
C THR A 202 -53.05 19.72 -18.06
N SER A 203 -53.33 18.68 -18.87
CA SER A 203 -52.65 18.23 -20.09
C SER A 203 -51.29 17.56 -20.01
#